data_AF-A0A6L9ERY2-F1
#
_entry.id   AF-A0A6L9ERY2-F1
#
_cell.length_a   1.000
_cell.length_b   1.000
_cell.length_c   1.000
_cell.angle_alpha   90.00
_cell.angle_beta   90.00
_cell.angle_gamma   90.00
#
_symmetry.space_group_name_H-M   'P 1'
#
loop_
_entity.id
_entity.type
_entity.pdbx_description
1 polymer ?
#
loop_
_entity_poly.entity_id
_entity_poly.type
_entity_poly.pdbx_seq_one_letter_code
_entity_poly.pdbx_strand_id
1 'polypeptide(L)'
;MKKYNKPLKWETPEELESVIEKYFNNCIKSGEVPTVTGLAFALGTTRDTLLRYEKNDECNWLKRCDESVRHAYRDTIKRAKSFIESRYEQALFQQGKTVGAIFTLKNNYGYVDKQEIEQTNKSIEVKLED
;
A
#
# COMPACT_ATOMS: atom_id res chain seq x y z
N MET A 1 10.53 -16.65 -20.31
CA MET A 1 9.51 -15.79 -19.67
C MET A 1 8.24 -16.61 -19.40
N LYS A 2 7.88 -16.86 -18.14
CA LYS A 2 6.53 -17.31 -17.78
C LYS A 2 5.86 -16.13 -17.09
N LYS A 3 5.03 -15.38 -17.81
CA LYS A 3 4.18 -14.33 -17.22
C LYS A 3 3.19 -15.03 -16.30
N TYR A 4 3.38 -14.91 -14.99
CA TYR A 4 2.39 -15.31 -13.98
C TYR A 4 1.21 -14.33 -14.01
N ASN A 5 0.50 -14.26 -15.14
CA ASN A 5 -0.80 -13.61 -15.28
C ASN A 5 -1.89 -14.64 -14.98
N LYS A 6 -1.88 -15.25 -13.78
CA LYS A 6 -3.08 -15.93 -13.33
C LYS A 6 -4.09 -14.85 -12.96
N PRO A 7 -5.30 -14.85 -13.54
CA PRO A 7 -6.39 -13.98 -13.11
C PRO A 7 -6.59 -14.07 -11.60
N LEU A 8 -7.17 -13.02 -10.99
CA LEU A 8 -7.78 -13.24 -9.68
C LEU A 8 -8.78 -14.39 -9.86
N LYS A 9 -8.78 -15.34 -8.93
CA LYS A 9 -9.56 -16.58 -9.03
C LYS A 9 -11.08 -16.34 -8.96
N TRP A 10 -11.51 -15.13 -8.65
CA TRP A 10 -12.85 -14.79 -8.21
C TRP A 10 -13.73 -14.36 -9.38
N GLU A 11 -14.98 -14.82 -9.37
CA GLU A 11 -15.95 -14.56 -10.42
C GLU A 11 -16.61 -13.19 -10.23
N THR A 12 -16.79 -12.74 -8.98
CA THR A 12 -17.42 -11.45 -8.67
C THR A 12 -16.61 -10.58 -7.68
N PRO A 13 -16.83 -9.24 -7.70
CA PRO A 13 -16.26 -8.33 -6.70
C PRO A 13 -16.60 -8.69 -5.25
N GLU A 14 -17.80 -9.26 -5.02
CA GLU A 14 -18.27 -9.67 -3.69
C GLU A 14 -17.48 -10.89 -3.17
N GLU A 15 -17.15 -11.84 -4.04
CA GLU A 15 -16.26 -12.96 -3.68
C GLU A 15 -14.86 -12.46 -3.31
N LEU A 16 -14.34 -11.50 -4.08
CA LEU A 16 -13.08 -10.85 -3.75
C LEU A 16 -13.16 -10.21 -2.36
N GLU A 17 -14.19 -9.40 -2.10
CA GLU A 17 -14.39 -8.72 -0.82
C GLU A 17 -14.46 -9.71 0.35
N SER A 18 -15.18 -10.83 0.20
CA SER A 18 -15.25 -11.87 1.22
C SER A 18 -13.89 -12.48 1.58
N VAL A 19 -13.02 -12.71 0.59
CA VAL A 19 -11.66 -13.23 0.84
C VAL A 19 -10.80 -12.19 1.54
N ILE A 20 -10.95 -10.91 1.19
CA ILE A 20 -10.24 -9.80 1.83
C ILE A 20 -10.67 -9.66 3.29
N GLU A 21 -11.97 -9.66 3.57
CA GLU A 21 -12.51 -9.60 4.93
C GLU A 21 -12.05 -10.79 5.76
N LYS A 22 -12.04 -11.99 5.19
CA LYS A 22 -11.51 -13.18 5.86
C LYS A 22 -10.05 -13.01 6.24
N TYR A 23 -9.22 -12.48 5.34
CA TYR A 23 -7.82 -12.19 5.62
C TYR A 23 -7.68 -11.17 6.75
N PHE A 24 -8.40 -10.05 6.69
CA PHE A 24 -8.36 -9.02 7.73
C PHE A 24 -8.80 -9.54 9.09
N ASN A 25 -9.89 -10.31 9.13
CA ASN A 25 -10.38 -10.94 10.35
C ASN A 25 -9.35 -11.91 10.96
N ASN A 26 -8.62 -12.65 10.13
CA ASN A 26 -7.55 -13.53 10.61
C ASN A 26 -6.38 -12.73 11.20
N CYS A 27 -5.98 -11.62 10.57
CA CYS A 27 -4.95 -10.73 11.13
C CYS A 27 -5.40 -10.12 12.46
N ILE A 28 -6.65 -9.66 12.55
CA ILE A 28 -7.21 -9.10 13.80
C ILE A 28 -7.19 -10.16 14.91
N LYS A 29 -7.63 -11.39 14.63
CA LYS A 29 -7.66 -12.49 15.61
C LYS A 29 -6.27 -12.91 16.08
N SER A 30 -5.27 -12.85 15.21
CA SER A 30 -3.88 -13.20 15.52
C SER A 30 -3.07 -12.05 16.10
N GLY A 31 -3.60 -10.82 16.09
CA GLY A 31 -2.87 -9.62 16.49
C GLY A 31 -1.84 -9.15 15.45
N GLU A 32 -1.85 -9.72 14.25
CA GLU A 32 -0.98 -9.34 13.14
C GLU A 32 -1.44 -8.03 12.48
N VAL A 33 -0.48 -7.26 11.95
CA VAL A 33 -0.77 -6.10 11.11
C VAL A 33 -0.97 -6.62 9.67
N PRO A 34 -2.14 -6.42 9.04
CA PRO A 34 -2.33 -6.83 7.66
C PRO A 34 -1.39 -6.04 6.75
N THR A 35 -0.92 -6.66 5.67
CA THR A 35 0.04 -6.06 4.74
C THR A 35 -0.39 -6.28 3.30
N VAL A 36 0.06 -5.44 2.36
CA VAL A 36 -0.28 -5.60 0.93
C VAL A 36 0.23 -6.94 0.38
N THR A 37 1.40 -7.39 0.83
CA THR A 37 1.95 -8.70 0.44
C THR A 37 1.15 -9.85 1.04
N GLY A 38 0.73 -9.75 2.30
CA GLY A 38 -0.15 -10.74 2.93
C GLY A 38 -1.52 -10.83 2.26
N LEU A 39 -2.09 -9.68 1.88
CA LEU A 39 -3.30 -9.61 1.07
C LEU A 39 -3.10 -10.30 -0.28
N ALA A 40 -2.00 -10.02 -0.99
CA ALA A 40 -1.70 -10.68 -2.26
C ALA A 40 -1.58 -12.20 -2.10
N PHE A 41 -0.94 -12.67 -1.02
CA PHE A 41 -0.85 -14.09 -0.71
C PHE A 41 -2.23 -14.71 -0.46
N ALA A 42 -3.08 -14.07 0.34
CA ALA A 42 -4.45 -14.53 0.61
C ALA A 42 -5.31 -14.60 -0.66
N LEU A 43 -5.10 -13.67 -1.60
CA LEU A 43 -5.77 -13.62 -2.89
C LEU A 43 -5.16 -14.54 -3.96
N GLY A 44 -4.06 -15.24 -3.65
CA GLY A 44 -3.36 -16.10 -4.61
C GLY A 44 -2.73 -15.34 -5.79
N THR A 45 -2.30 -14.10 -5.56
CA THR A 45 -1.72 -13.20 -6.57
C THR A 45 -0.41 -12.59 -6.08
N THR A 46 0.12 -11.60 -6.81
CA THR A 46 1.34 -10.87 -6.45
C THR A 46 1.03 -9.44 -6.03
N ARG A 47 1.92 -8.84 -5.23
CA ARG A 47 1.84 -7.41 -4.87
C ARG A 47 1.80 -6.52 -6.11
N ASP A 48 2.61 -6.83 -7.12
CA ASP A 48 2.66 -6.05 -8.37
C ASP A 48 1.33 -6.08 -9.12
N THR A 49 0.64 -7.22 -9.10
CA THR A 49 -0.73 -7.32 -9.62
C THR A 49 -1.65 -6.37 -8.87
N LEU A 50 -1.65 -6.35 -7.53
CA LEU A 50 -2.53 -5.44 -6.77
C LEU A 50 -2.23 -3.96 -7.07
N LEU A 51 -0.96 -3.57 -7.18
CA LEU A 51 -0.56 -2.19 -7.50
C LEU A 51 -0.94 -1.77 -8.92
N ARG A 52 -0.92 -2.70 -9.87
CA ARG A 52 -1.38 -2.45 -11.24
C ARG A 52 -2.87 -2.13 -11.30
N TYR A 53 -3.69 -2.83 -10.51
CA TYR A 53 -5.14 -2.63 -10.46
C TYR A 53 -5.49 -1.23 -9.94
N GLU A 54 -4.75 -0.75 -8.95
CA GLU A 54 -4.88 0.62 -8.44
C GLU A 54 -4.63 1.67 -9.53
N LYS A 55 -3.66 1.43 -10.41
CA LYS A 55 -3.27 2.34 -11.51
C LYS A 55 -4.12 2.20 -12.78
N ASN A 56 -5.23 1.46 -12.72
CA ASN A 56 -6.04 1.10 -13.89
C ASN A 56 -5.26 0.33 -14.97
N ASP A 57 -4.07 -0.21 -14.64
CA ASP A 57 -3.28 -1.09 -15.52
C ASP A 57 -3.73 -2.54 -15.30
N GLU A 58 -4.99 -2.80 -15.63
CA GLU A 58 -5.61 -4.08 -15.32
C GLU A 58 -5.06 -5.23 -16.15
N CYS A 59 -5.06 -6.41 -15.54
CA CYS A 59 -4.80 -7.63 -16.27
C CYS A 59 -5.82 -7.83 -17.40
N ASN A 60 -5.37 -8.40 -18.51
CA ASN A 60 -6.20 -8.62 -19.70
C ASN A 60 -7.51 -9.39 -19.45
N TRP A 61 -7.62 -10.14 -18.35
CA TRP A 61 -8.85 -10.86 -18.01
C TRP A 61 -9.99 -9.93 -17.59
N LEU A 62 -9.71 -8.85 -16.85
CA LEU A 62 -10.73 -7.89 -16.43
C LEU A 62 -11.32 -7.14 -17.62
N LYS A 63 -10.54 -6.93 -18.69
CA LYS A 63 -11.00 -6.29 -19.93
C LYS A 63 -12.17 -7.02 -20.61
N ARG A 64 -12.48 -8.25 -20.19
CA ARG A 64 -13.64 -9.03 -20.65
C ARG A 64 -14.93 -8.69 -19.88
N CYS A 65 -14.80 -8.03 -18.73
CA CYS A 65 -15.92 -7.59 -17.90
C CYS A 65 -16.36 -6.18 -18.29
N ASP A 66 -17.63 -5.87 -18.01
CA ASP A 66 -18.19 -4.53 -18.15
C ASP A 66 -17.42 -3.51 -17.30
N GLU A 67 -17.40 -2.24 -17.73
CA GLU A 67 -16.65 -1.18 -17.01
C GLU A 67 -17.10 -1.04 -15.56
N SER A 68 -18.40 -1.18 -15.27
CA SER A 68 -18.93 -1.12 -13.91
C SER A 68 -18.33 -2.22 -13.02
N VAL A 69 -18.24 -3.44 -13.53
CA VAL A 69 -17.64 -4.58 -12.81
C VAL A 69 -16.15 -4.36 -12.61
N ARG A 70 -15.43 -3.90 -13.64
CA ARG A 70 -14.00 -3.53 -13.52
C ARG A 70 -13.78 -2.46 -12.46
N HIS A 71 -14.65 -1.45 -12.42
CA HIS A 71 -14.61 -0.40 -11.41
C HIS A 71 -14.79 -0.96 -10.00
N ALA A 72 -15.77 -1.84 -9.80
CA ALA A 72 -16.01 -2.49 -8.51
C ALA A 72 -14.79 -3.30 -8.02
N TYR A 73 -14.11 -4.03 -8.92
CA TYR A 73 -12.85 -4.72 -8.59
C TYR A 73 -11.75 -3.74 -8.15
N ARG A 74 -11.52 -2.67 -8.92
CA ARG A 74 -10.50 -1.66 -8.60
C ARG A 74 -10.79 -1.00 -7.25
N ASP A 75 -12.04 -0.61 -7.01
CA ASP A 75 -12.45 0.03 -5.76
C ASP A 75 -12.30 -0.89 -4.56
N THR A 76 -12.64 -2.17 -4.71
CA THR A 76 -12.46 -3.16 -3.66
C THR A 76 -10.98 -3.30 -3.26
N ILE A 77 -10.06 -3.33 -4.23
CA ILE A 77 -8.62 -3.35 -3.96
C ILE A 77 -8.14 -2.04 -3.31
N LYS A 78 -8.62 -0.87 -3.79
CA LYS A 78 -8.27 0.43 -3.20
C LYS A 78 -8.73 0.52 -1.74
N ARG A 79 -9.98 0.14 -1.44
CA ARG A 79 -10.51 0.10 -0.06
C ARG A 79 -9.66 -0.80 0.83
N ALA A 80 -9.30 -1.99 0.34
CA ALA A 80 -8.43 -2.91 1.08
C ALA A 80 -7.05 -2.32 1.37
N LYS A 81 -6.44 -1.61 0.41
CA LYS A 81 -5.15 -0.93 0.61
C LYS A 81 -5.26 0.22 1.61
N SER A 82 -6.33 1.02 1.57
CA SER A 82 -6.58 2.09 2.55
C SER A 82 -6.79 1.53 3.96
N PHE A 83 -7.47 0.39 4.09
CA PHE A 83 -7.58 -0.29 5.38
C PHE A 83 -6.20 -0.69 5.92
N ILE A 84 -5.35 -1.30 5.08
CA ILE A 84 -3.97 -1.67 5.45
C ILE A 84 -3.16 -0.43 5.84
N GLU A 85 -3.25 0.67 5.08
CA GLU A 85 -2.58 1.94 5.39
C GLU A 85 -2.97 2.44 6.79
N SER A 86 -4.27 2.44 7.10
CA SER A 86 -4.76 2.83 8.43
C SER A 86 -4.16 2.01 9.56
N ARG A 87 -3.85 0.72 9.32
CA ARG A 87 -3.22 -0.14 10.33
C ARG A 87 -1.77 0.25 10.58
N TYR A 88 -1.06 0.68 9.55
CA TYR A 88 0.29 1.24 9.71
C TYR A 88 0.25 2.58 10.44
N GLU A 89 -0.71 3.46 10.15
CA GLU A 89 -0.89 4.70 10.92
C GLU A 89 -1.17 4.40 12.40
N GLN A 90 -2.06 3.46 12.70
CA GLN A 90 -2.32 3.04 14.09
C GLN A 90 -1.07 2.45 14.76
N ALA A 91 -0.23 1.73 14.02
CA ALA A 91 1.02 1.19 14.53
C ALA A 91 2.06 2.26 14.90
N LEU A 92 1.92 3.51 14.42
CA LEU A 92 2.77 4.62 14.85
C LEU A 92 2.63 4.91 16.35
N PHE A 93 1.43 4.72 16.90
CA PHE A 93 1.11 4.94 18.31
C PHE A 93 1.41 3.73 19.21
N GLN A 94 1.91 2.62 18.64
CA GLN A 94 2.23 1.39 19.38
C GLN A 94 3.73 1.27 19.64
N GLN A 95 4.11 1.14 20.92
CA GLN A 95 5.50 0.97 21.32
C GLN A 95 6.13 -0.27 20.65
N GLY A 96 7.32 -0.09 20.08
CA GLY A 96 8.08 -1.16 19.42
C GLY A 96 7.70 -1.46 17.97
N LYS A 97 6.62 -0.87 17.42
CA LYS A 97 6.19 -1.07 16.02
C LYS A 97 6.40 0.15 15.12
N THR A 98 6.61 1.32 15.72
CA THR A 98 6.71 2.61 15.03
C THR A 98 7.73 2.63 13.89
N VAL A 99 8.93 2.05 14.08
CA VAL A 99 9.99 2.08 13.04
C VAL A 99 9.58 1.36 11.77
N GLY A 100 8.97 0.17 11.89
CA GLY A 100 8.49 -0.60 10.74
C GLY A 100 7.30 0.06 10.04
N ALA A 101 6.42 0.70 10.81
CA ALA A 101 5.31 1.49 10.29
C ALA A 101 5.81 2.71 9.49
N ILE A 102 6.74 3.49 10.05
CA ILE A 102 7.38 4.63 9.36
C ILE A 102 8.06 4.17 8.07
N PHE A 103 8.85 3.09 8.12
CA PHE A 103 9.50 2.54 6.93
C PHE A 103 8.49 2.23 5.83
N THR A 104 7.37 1.60 6.20
CA THR A 104 6.35 1.20 5.23
C THR A 104 5.60 2.40 4.66
N LEU A 105 5.15 3.34 5.50
CA LEU A 105 4.42 4.53 5.08
C LEU A 105 5.25 5.39 4.12
N LYS A 106 6.56 5.55 4.38
CA LYS A 106 7.46 6.28 3.48
C LYS A 106 7.65 5.57 2.15
N ASN A 107 8.04 4.31 2.17
CA ASN A 107 8.46 3.59 0.96
C ASN A 107 7.28 3.09 0.11
N ASN A 108 6.09 2.89 0.69
CA ASN A 108 4.96 2.28 -0.01
C ASN A 108 3.73 3.19 -0.12
N TYR A 109 3.61 4.22 0.72
CA TYR A 109 2.46 5.12 0.75
C TYR A 109 2.83 6.59 0.50
N GLY A 110 4.12 6.89 0.24
CA GLY A 110 4.57 8.21 -0.18
C GLY A 110 4.65 9.26 0.94
N TYR A 111 4.66 8.82 2.20
CA TYR A 111 4.83 9.75 3.32
C TYR A 111 6.25 10.31 3.28
N VAL A 112 6.39 11.58 3.65
CA VAL A 112 7.68 12.27 3.66
C VAL A 112 7.86 13.00 4.99
N ASP A 113 9.08 12.94 5.53
CA ASP A 113 9.42 13.84 6.63
C ASP A 113 9.56 15.25 6.06
N LYS A 114 8.85 16.21 6.65
CA LYS A 114 9.04 17.62 6.32
C LYS A 114 10.21 18.18 7.12
N GLN A 115 11.09 18.92 6.46
CA GLN A 115 12.20 19.63 7.08
C GLN A 115 12.03 21.13 6.77
N GLU A 116 12.09 21.95 7.80
CA GLU A 116 12.22 23.41 7.67
C GLU A 116 13.68 23.77 7.96
N ILE A 117 14.34 24.44 7.01
CA ILE A 117 15.75 24.83 7.11
C ILE A 117 15.82 26.36 7.09
N GLU A 118 16.14 26.96 8.22
CA GLU A 118 16.47 28.39 8.29
C GLU A 118 17.97 28.59 8.01
N GLN A 119 18.31 29.15 6.85
CA GLN A 119 19.67 29.54 6.52
C GLN A 119 19.93 31.00 6.94
N THR A 120 20.69 31.21 8.00
CA THR A 120 21.21 32.53 8.35
C THR A 120 22.58 32.74 7.71
N ASN A 121 22.65 33.63 6.72
CA ASN A 121 23.92 34.05 6.15
C ASN A 121 24.65 34.95 7.16
N LYS A 122 25.69 34.42 7.81
CA LYS A 122 26.63 35.23 8.59
C LYS A 122 27.82 35.60 7.71
N SER A 123 27.94 36.88 7.35
CA SER A 123 29.13 37.42 6.70
C SER A 123 30.27 37.50 7.71
N ILE A 124 31.40 36.86 7.41
CA ILE A 124 32.64 36.98 8.18
C ILE A 124 33.54 37.96 7.44
N GLU A 125 33.79 39.13 8.02
CA GLU A 125 34.85 40.03 7.56
C GLU A 125 36.20 39.50 8.05
N VAL A 126 37.03 39.00 7.13
CA VAL A 126 38.42 38.63 7.43
C VAL A 126 39.32 39.79 7.02
N LYS A 127 39.95 40.44 8.00
CA LYS A 127 41.05 41.37 7.75
C LYS A 127 42.35 40.57 7.73
N LEU A 128 43.09 40.64 6.64
CA LEU A 128 44.45 40.12 6.55
C LEU A 128 45.40 41.30 6.80
N GLU A 129 46.36 41.12 7.71
CA GLU A 129 47.48 42.04 7.92
C GLU A 129 48.68 41.54 7.11
N ASP A 130 49.45 42.47 6.53
CA ASP A 130 50.62 42.23 5.66
C ASP A 130 51.81 41.61 6.41
#